data_AF-A0A6Y6EH37-F1
#
_entry.id   AF-A0A6Y6EH37-F1
#
_cell.length_a   1.000
_cell.length_b   1.000
_cell.length_c   1.000
_cell.angle_alpha   90.00
_cell.angle_beta   90.00
_cell.angle_gamma   90.00
#
_symmetry.space_group_name_H-M   'P 1'
#
loop_
_entity.id
_entity.type
_entity.pdbx_description
1 polymer ?
#
loop_
_entity_poly.entity_id
_entity_poly.type
_entity_poly.pdbx_seq_one_letter_code
_entity_poly.pdbx_strand_id
1 'polypeptide(L)'
;SDSIKKYEHGQMELTKNINSGCIEALVFLSEEDPEKYSDYINDYHKIAEGYRFLDDNRTFMNKDSIELLVRGLNVKKDVLCSRVKFESFQHLKNKFQ
;
A
#
# COMPACT_ATOMS: atom_id res chain seq x y z
N SER A 1 13.25 -14.45 -20.84
CA SER A 1 14.11 -14.47 -19.65
C SER A 1 14.45 -13.07 -19.17
N ASP A 2 14.88 -12.16 -20.06
CA ASP A 2 15.15 -10.74 -19.69
C ASP A 2 13.92 -9.83 -19.63
N SER A 3 12.91 -10.09 -20.46
CA SER A 3 11.65 -9.34 -20.44
C SER A 3 10.84 -9.53 -19.16
N ILE A 4 10.95 -10.70 -18.53
CA ILE A 4 10.31 -11.00 -17.23
C ILE A 4 11.07 -10.28 -16.10
N LYS A 5 12.40 -10.36 -16.09
CA LYS A 5 13.22 -9.63 -15.10
C LYS A 5 13.07 -8.10 -15.23
N LYS A 6 12.94 -7.58 -16.44
CA LYS A 6 12.69 -6.15 -16.70
C LYS A 6 11.29 -5.72 -16.26
N TYR A 7 10.30 -6.60 -16.40
CA TYR A 7 8.95 -6.39 -15.87
C TYR A 7 8.93 -6.43 -14.33
N GLU A 8 9.60 -7.39 -13.71
CA GLU A 8 9.74 -7.51 -12.25
C GLU A 8 10.54 -6.34 -11.65
N HIS A 9 11.60 -5.89 -12.32
CA HIS A 9 12.39 -4.72 -11.92
C HIS A 9 11.60 -3.41 -12.08
N GLY A 10 10.85 -3.27 -13.19
CA GLY A 10 9.94 -2.14 -13.40
C GLY A 10 8.78 -2.13 -12.39
N GLN A 11 8.26 -3.29 -12.02
CA GLN A 11 7.29 -3.44 -10.92
C GLN A 11 7.91 -3.05 -9.59
N MET A 12 9.15 -3.46 -9.30
CA MET A 12 9.86 -3.14 -8.05
C MET A 12 10.19 -1.64 -7.93
N GLU A 13 10.62 -0.97 -9.00
CA GLU A 13 10.82 0.49 -9.01
C GLU A 13 9.51 1.27 -8.94
N LEU A 14 8.46 0.81 -9.64
CA LEU A 14 7.12 1.40 -9.52
C LEU A 14 6.59 1.25 -8.09
N THR A 15 6.82 0.09 -7.46
CA THR A 15 6.44 -0.15 -6.06
C THR A 15 7.24 0.75 -5.11
N LYS A 16 8.52 1.01 -5.39
CA LYS A 16 9.37 1.91 -4.60
C LYS A 16 8.95 3.38 -4.72
N ASN A 17 8.50 3.83 -5.90
CA ASN A 17 7.99 5.20 -6.13
C ASN A 17 6.52 5.40 -5.71
N ILE A 18 5.69 4.36 -5.72
CA ILE A 18 4.35 4.40 -5.13
C ILE A 18 4.45 4.42 -3.60
N ASN A 19 5.43 3.70 -3.04
CA ASN A 19 5.73 3.68 -1.61
C ASN A 19 6.43 4.96 -1.11
N SER A 20 7.19 5.70 -1.94
CA SER A 20 7.77 6.97 -1.49
C SER A 20 6.67 8.00 -1.28
N GLY A 21 6.44 8.33 -0.01
CA GLY A 21 5.45 9.29 0.44
C GLY A 21 4.12 8.71 0.93
N CYS A 22 3.82 7.42 0.75
CA CYS A 22 2.54 6.87 1.24
C CYS A 22 2.55 6.70 2.76
N ILE A 23 3.60 6.08 3.28
CA ILE A 23 3.77 5.88 4.73
C ILE A 23 4.04 7.21 5.40
N GLU A 24 4.86 8.08 4.80
CA GLU A 24 5.13 9.41 5.32
C GLU A 24 3.84 10.26 5.38
N ALA A 25 2.99 10.19 4.36
CA ALA A 25 1.69 10.86 4.36
C ALA A 25 0.73 10.25 5.40
N LEU A 26 0.74 8.94 5.58
CA LEU A 26 -0.07 8.27 6.61
C LEU A 26 0.37 8.68 8.02
N VAL A 27 1.69 8.70 8.26
CA VAL A 27 2.27 9.17 9.52
C VAL A 27 1.88 10.62 9.76
N PHE A 28 2.08 11.50 8.77
CA PHE A 28 1.67 12.90 8.84
C PHE A 28 0.20 13.08 9.23
N LEU A 29 -0.72 12.40 8.53
CA LEU A 29 -2.14 12.47 8.86
C LEU A 29 -2.44 11.95 10.27
N SER A 30 -1.79 10.84 10.68
CA SER A 30 -1.98 10.27 12.01
C SER A 30 -1.44 11.16 13.14
N GLU A 31 -0.43 12.00 12.88
CA GLU A 31 0.08 12.98 13.83
C GLU A 31 -0.83 14.21 13.92
N GLU A 32 -1.46 14.61 12.81
CA GLU A 32 -2.35 15.78 12.75
C GLU A 32 -3.73 15.51 13.36
N ASP A 33 -4.30 14.32 13.12
CA ASP A 33 -5.60 13.91 13.68
C ASP A 33 -5.67 12.37 13.86
N PRO A 34 -5.13 11.85 14.99
CA PRO A 34 -5.03 10.41 15.22
C PRO A 34 -6.37 9.67 15.17
N GLU A 35 -7.45 10.29 15.69
CA GLU A 35 -8.77 9.66 15.74
C GLU A 35 -9.36 9.53 14.34
N LYS A 36 -9.32 10.62 13.56
CA LYS A 36 -9.87 10.66 12.19
C LYS A 36 -9.17 9.69 11.24
N TYR A 37 -7.86 9.50 11.38
CA TYR A 37 -7.06 8.72 10.45
C TYR A 37 -6.70 7.31 10.96
N SER A 38 -7.22 6.92 12.13
CA SER A 38 -7.04 5.57 12.71
C SER A 38 -7.48 4.44 11.77
N ASP A 39 -8.51 4.65 10.96
CA ASP A 39 -8.98 3.66 9.97
C ASP A 39 -7.95 3.39 8.87
N TYR A 40 -7.19 4.39 8.43
CA TYR A 40 -6.13 4.20 7.43
C TYR A 40 -4.96 3.38 7.99
N ILE A 41 -4.64 3.56 9.27
CA ILE A 41 -3.66 2.74 9.98
C ILE A 41 -4.15 1.28 10.08
N ASN A 42 -5.42 1.09 10.44
CA ASN A 42 -6.02 -0.24 10.51
C ASN A 42 -6.04 -0.95 9.15
N ASP A 43 -6.38 -0.23 8.08
CA ASP A 43 -6.36 -0.78 6.73
C ASP A 43 -4.93 -1.14 6.27
N TYR A 44 -3.94 -0.29 6.60
CA TYR A 44 -2.54 -0.58 6.36
C TYR A 44 -2.10 -1.87 7.08
N HIS A 45 -2.45 -2.03 8.36
CA HIS A 45 -2.15 -3.23 9.14
C HIS A 45 -2.78 -4.49 8.54
N LYS A 46 -4.06 -4.44 8.15
CA LYS A 46 -4.74 -5.58 7.50
C LYS A 46 -4.09 -5.98 6.18
N ILE A 47 -3.61 -5.01 5.40
CA ILE A 47 -2.88 -5.29 4.15
C ILE A 47 -1.54 -5.98 4.47
N ALA A 48 -0.79 -5.47 5.44
CA ALA A 48 0.47 -6.08 5.88
C ALA A 48 0.27 -7.51 6.43
N GLU A 49 -0.79 -7.73 7.20
CA GLU A 49 -1.21 -9.06 7.66
C GLU A 49 -1.54 -10.00 6.51
N GLY A 50 -2.20 -9.50 5.47
CA GLY A 50 -2.50 -10.28 4.27
C GLY A 50 -1.23 -10.77 3.56
N TYR A 51 -0.19 -9.93 3.46
CA TYR A 51 1.10 -10.37 2.92
C TYR A 51 1.81 -11.37 3.82
N ARG A 52 1.76 -11.19 5.16
CA ARG A 52 2.31 -12.17 6.11
C ARG A 52 1.61 -13.52 5.97
N PHE A 53 0.28 -13.54 5.94
CA PHE A 53 -0.49 -14.76 5.73
C PHE A 53 -0.11 -15.45 4.42
N LEU A 54 0.06 -14.70 3.33
CA LEU A 54 0.53 -15.26 2.07
C LEU A 54 1.91 -15.91 2.24
N ASP A 55 2.86 -15.22 2.86
CA ASP A 55 4.23 -15.74 3.04
C ASP A 55 4.26 -17.03 3.86
N ASP A 56 3.49 -17.07 4.95
CA ASP A 56 3.38 -18.22 5.86
C ASP A 56 2.72 -19.44 5.19
N ASN A 57 1.83 -19.21 4.21
CA ASN A 57 0.96 -20.26 3.66
C ASN A 57 1.20 -20.58 2.18
N ARG A 58 2.08 -19.86 1.48
CA ARG A 58 2.27 -19.98 0.02
C ARG A 58 2.60 -21.39 -0.45
N THR A 59 3.23 -22.22 0.39
CA THR A 59 3.58 -23.61 0.06
C THR A 59 2.36 -24.51 -0.09
N PHE A 60 1.23 -24.16 0.52
CA PHE A 60 -0.03 -24.91 0.48
C PHE A 60 -0.99 -24.38 -0.59
N MET A 61 -0.61 -23.34 -1.33
CA MET A 61 -1.46 -22.66 -2.31
C MET A 61 -1.04 -22.98 -3.74
N ASN A 62 -2.02 -23.12 -4.64
CA ASN A 62 -1.73 -23.18 -6.07
C ASN A 62 -1.36 -21.78 -6.61
N LYS A 63 -0.71 -21.77 -7.77
CA LYS A 63 -0.19 -20.55 -8.41
C LYS A 63 -1.29 -19.49 -8.63
N ASP A 64 -2.46 -19.88 -9.10
CA ASP A 64 -3.53 -18.94 -9.44
C ASP A 64 -4.11 -18.28 -8.18
N SER A 65 -4.20 -19.03 -7.08
CA SER A 65 -4.64 -18.51 -5.78
C SER A 65 -3.64 -17.51 -5.19
N ILE A 66 -2.34 -17.79 -5.32
CA ILE A 66 -1.28 -16.84 -4.94
C ILE A 66 -1.41 -15.57 -5.76
N GLU A 67 -1.54 -15.70 -7.09
CA GLU A 67 -1.65 -14.55 -7.99
C GLU A 67 -2.87 -13.69 -7.68
N LEU A 68 -4.04 -14.30 -7.45
CA LEU A 68 -5.27 -13.60 -7.10
C LEU A 68 -5.13 -12.85 -5.76
N LEU A 69 -4.56 -13.48 -4.74
CA LEU A 69 -4.35 -12.84 -3.44
C LEU A 69 -3.36 -11.67 -3.54
N VAL A 70 -2.23 -11.85 -4.21
CA VAL A 70 -1.24 -10.79 -4.43
C VAL A 70 -1.86 -9.61 -5.17
N ARG A 71 -2.63 -9.86 -6.23
CA ARG A 71 -3.33 -8.80 -6.97
C ARG A 71 -4.31 -8.05 -6.08
N GLY A 72 -5.10 -8.77 -5.28
CA GLY A 72 -6.04 -8.16 -4.34
C GLY A 72 -5.35 -7.28 -3.29
N LEU A 73 -4.24 -7.74 -2.72
CA LEU A 73 -3.45 -6.97 -1.75
C LEU A 73 -2.81 -5.73 -2.38
N ASN A 74 -2.25 -5.86 -3.59
CA ASN A 74 -1.68 -4.73 -4.33
C ASN A 74 -2.73 -3.65 -4.60
N VAL A 75 -3.92 -4.03 -5.11
CA VAL A 75 -5.00 -3.05 -5.38
C VAL A 75 -5.43 -2.34 -4.09
N LYS A 76 -5.61 -3.07 -2.99
CA LYS A 76 -5.96 -2.47 -1.69
C LYS A 76 -4.90 -1.46 -1.24
N LYS A 77 -3.63 -1.82 -1.34
CA LYS A 77 -2.49 -0.95 -1.01
C LYS A 77 -2.48 0.31 -1.86
N ASP A 78 -2.61 0.18 -3.18
CA ASP A 78 -2.57 1.31 -4.10
C ASP A 78 -3.73 2.28 -3.84
N VAL A 79 -4.95 1.75 -3.62
CA VAL A 79 -6.13 2.56 -3.26
C VAL A 79 -5.93 3.29 -1.94
N LEU A 80 -5.44 2.60 -0.89
CA LEU A 80 -5.16 3.23 0.39
C LEU A 80 -4.14 4.36 0.23
N CYS A 81 -3.04 4.11 -0.49
CA CYS A 81 -2.01 5.11 -0.71
C CYS A 81 -2.52 6.32 -1.50
N SER A 82 -3.36 6.13 -2.52
CA SER A 82 -3.98 7.24 -3.24
C SER A 82 -4.88 8.08 -2.33
N ARG A 83 -5.68 7.46 -1.46
CA ARG A 83 -6.54 8.17 -0.49
C ARG A 83 -5.72 8.97 0.51
N VAL A 84 -4.73 8.34 1.14
CA VAL A 84 -3.83 8.97 2.11
C VAL A 84 -3.12 10.19 1.50
N LYS A 85 -2.57 10.04 0.28
CA LYS A 85 -1.90 11.16 -0.41
C LYS A 85 -2.87 12.30 -0.74
N PHE A 86 -4.09 11.98 -1.16
CA PHE A 86 -5.11 12.98 -1.45
C PHE A 86 -5.54 13.75 -0.19
N GLU A 87 -5.82 13.05 0.90
CA GLU A 87 -6.20 13.66 2.18
C GLU A 87 -5.07 14.53 2.75
N SER A 88 -3.81 14.09 2.63
CA SER A 88 -2.65 14.89 3.05
C SER A 88 -2.55 16.19 2.25
N PHE A 89 -2.78 16.13 0.95
CA PHE A 89 -2.84 17.32 0.11
C PHE A 89 -3.97 18.27 0.52
N GLN A 90 -5.17 17.75 0.81
CA GLN A 90 -6.28 18.58 1.28
C GLN A 90 -5.95 19.25 2.63
N HIS A 91 -5.35 18.51 3.56
CA HIS A 91 -4.94 19.05 4.86
C HIS A 91 -3.94 20.20 4.71
N LEU A 92 -2.91 20.02 3.88
CA LEU A 92 -1.94 21.08 3.58
C LEU A 92 -2.61 22.28 2.92
N LYS A 93 -3.45 22.06 1.90
CA LYS A 93 -4.18 23.14 1.21
C LYS A 93 -4.99 23.99 2.19
N ASN A 94 -5.71 23.36 3.13
CA ASN A 94 -6.54 24.06 4.10
C ASN A 94 -5.72 24.90 5.10
N LYS A 95 -4.44 24.55 5.37
CA LYS A 95 -3.55 25.37 6.22
C LYS A 95 -3.06 26.66 5.54
N PHE A 96 -3.14 26.74 4.21
CA PHE A 96 -2.73 27.94 3.44
C PHE A 96 -3.91 28.86 3.07
N GLN A 97 -5.13 28.50 3.45
CA GLN A 97 -6.35 29.29 3.24
C GLN A 97 -6.80 29.93 4.55
#